data_AF-A0A5C8J4J9-F1
#
_entry.id   AF-A0A5C8J4J9-F1
#
_cell.length_a   1.000
_cell.length_b   1.000
_cell.length_c   1.000
_cell.angle_alpha   90.00
_cell.angle_beta   90.00
_cell.angle_gamma   90.00
#
_symmetry.space_group_name_H-M   'P 1'
#
loop_
_entity.id
_entity.type
_entity.pdbx_description
1 polymer ?
#
loop_
_entity_poly.entity_id
_entity_poly.type
_entity_poly.pdbx_seq_one_letter_code
_entity_poly.pdbx_strand_id
1 'polypeptide(L)'
;MKHLKKFLTRLQTFELRLIQRKVYVGPFDYKEVTGYDLRHETHYDDAAVFESKLRLLSETAALDLLPLRHSQLQLVLEQLTEIEKRFKSFWVRFHNHVPGYGQDYPPAYLYNLRLPFLFVTHNLQPAHADIAVCEEFADDLSESVKLRESLLANLLLHVRSLLPANEEQVPVVDAPVPAKPVAAYPRFVDGVAERLFEILKGYFSLEDQQQLLPLLLENTGVTSPLLFHGNGNQLADAFKQLYESNLLVGCLKGELEAWISRHFAYVYRRQQRTLPPNYLAALISSNAKPCQSPILDVRKQTDGTYAVFPVLRTQKNYIIP
;
A
#
# COMPACT_ATOMS: atom_id res chain seq x y z
N MET A 1 3.46 -18.35 24.72
CA MET A 1 3.93 -16.94 24.60
C MET A 1 5.42 -16.77 24.26
N LYS A 2 6.20 -17.85 24.18
CA LYS A 2 7.61 -17.79 23.76
C LYS A 2 7.77 -17.30 22.31
N HIS A 3 6.86 -17.70 21.42
CA HIS A 3 6.89 -17.35 20.00
C HIS A 3 6.36 -15.94 19.77
N LEU A 4 5.29 -15.53 20.46
CA LEU A 4 4.81 -14.14 20.39
C LEU A 4 5.91 -13.15 20.79
N LYS A 5 6.61 -13.41 21.90
CA LYS A 5 7.74 -12.57 22.30
C LYS A 5 8.81 -12.51 21.22
N LYS A 6 9.22 -13.66 20.66
CA LYS A 6 10.24 -13.73 19.59
C LYS A 6 9.82 -12.97 18.34
N PHE A 7 8.57 -13.14 17.91
CA PHE A 7 8.00 -12.43 16.78
C PHE A 7 8.04 -10.92 17.02
N LEU A 8 7.47 -10.44 18.14
CA LEU A 8 7.43 -9.01 18.44
C LEU A 8 8.81 -8.38 18.63
N THR A 9 9.78 -9.13 19.17
CA THR A 9 11.18 -8.68 19.21
C THR A 9 11.74 -8.55 17.81
N ARG A 10 11.64 -9.58 16.94
CA ARG A 10 12.22 -9.51 15.59
C ARG A 10 11.52 -8.48 14.71
N LEU A 11 10.19 -8.37 14.83
CA LEU A 11 9.34 -7.40 14.15
C LEU A 11 9.82 -5.96 14.40
N GLN A 12 10.22 -5.65 15.63
CA GLN A 12 10.61 -4.30 16.02
C GLN A 12 12.14 -4.07 16.01
N THR A 13 12.93 -5.05 15.58
CA THR A 13 14.39 -4.95 15.56
C THR A 13 14.89 -4.75 14.13
N PHE A 14 15.73 -3.74 13.96
CA PHE A 14 16.48 -3.46 12.74
C PHE A 14 17.96 -3.72 12.97
N GLU A 15 18.53 -4.64 12.20
CA GLU A 15 19.95 -4.98 12.24
C GLU A 15 20.69 -4.18 11.17
N LEU A 16 21.09 -2.94 11.49
CA LEU A 16 21.78 -2.12 10.51
C LEU A 16 23.20 -2.67 10.28
N ARG A 17 23.56 -2.95 9.03
CA ARG A 17 24.94 -3.34 8.67
C ARG A 17 25.68 -2.11 8.16
N LEU A 18 26.96 -1.99 8.49
CA LEU A 18 27.84 -0.96 7.94
C LEU A 18 28.64 -1.59 6.81
N ILE A 19 28.58 -1.00 5.62
CA ILE A 19 29.35 -1.44 4.46
C ILE A 19 30.00 -0.24 3.76
N GLN A 20 31.09 -0.50 3.04
CA GLN A 20 31.68 0.49 2.15
C GLN A 20 30.89 0.53 0.84
N ARG A 21 30.50 1.73 0.41
CA ARG A 21 29.78 1.99 -0.84
C ARG A 21 30.53 3.01 -1.68
N LYS A 22 30.42 2.88 -3.00
CA LYS A 22 30.89 3.88 -3.96
C LYS A 22 29.72 4.79 -4.32
N VAL A 23 29.82 6.07 -3.98
CA VAL A 23 28.81 7.09 -4.31
C VAL A 23 29.37 8.02 -5.37
N TYR A 24 28.60 8.28 -6.42
CA TYR A 24 29.01 9.17 -7.52
C TYR A 24 29.02 10.62 -7.04
N VAL A 25 30.13 11.33 -7.27
CA VAL A 25 30.29 12.76 -6.93
C VAL A 25 30.34 13.62 -8.20
N GLY A 26 30.21 12.99 -9.37
CA GLY A 26 30.24 13.63 -10.67
C GLY A 26 30.12 12.59 -11.80
N PRO A 27 30.17 13.02 -13.06
CA PRO A 27 29.96 12.13 -14.21
C PRO A 27 31.03 11.03 -14.35
N PHE A 28 32.20 11.17 -13.72
CA PHE A 28 33.30 10.19 -13.80
C PHE A 28 33.99 9.88 -12.46
N ASP A 29 33.59 10.53 -11.36
CA ASP A 29 34.23 10.41 -10.05
C ASP A 29 33.31 9.70 -9.05
N TYR A 30 33.90 8.82 -8.26
CA TYR A 30 33.25 8.16 -7.14
C TYR A 30 34.04 8.39 -5.85
N LYS A 31 33.31 8.53 -4.75
CA LYS A 31 33.86 8.57 -3.40
C LYS A 31 33.44 7.30 -2.68
N GLU A 32 34.38 6.67 -1.99
CA GLU A 32 34.06 5.60 -1.05
C GLU A 32 33.56 6.21 0.25
N VAL A 33 32.37 5.78 0.67
CA VAL A 33 31.72 6.20 1.90
C VAL A 33 31.23 4.98 2.66
N THR A 34 31.29 5.05 3.99
CA THR A 34 30.63 4.05 4.83
C THR A 34 29.16 4.40 4.92
N GLY A 35 28.29 3.44 4.58
CA GLY A 35 26.85 3.62 4.61
C GLY A 35 26.13 2.47 5.30
N TYR A 36 24.87 2.71 5.66
CA TYR A 36 24.01 1.67 6.19
C TYR A 36 23.52 0.72 5.08
N ASP A 37 23.30 -0.53 5.46
CA ASP A 37 22.79 -1.58 4.61
C ASP A 37 21.75 -2.42 5.34
N LEU A 38 20.64 -2.69 4.65
CA LEU A 38 19.54 -3.50 5.13
C LEU A 38 19.08 -4.55 4.10
N ARG A 39 19.86 -4.77 3.03
CA ARG A 39 19.46 -5.65 1.92
C ARG A 39 19.18 -7.08 2.35
N HIS A 40 19.88 -7.57 3.37
CA HIS A 40 19.60 -8.89 3.96
C HIS A 40 18.17 -9.06 4.52
N GLU A 41 17.38 -7.97 4.60
CA GLU A 41 15.96 -8.01 4.95
C GLU A 41 15.01 -7.74 3.75
N THR A 42 15.49 -7.28 2.59
CA THR A 42 14.64 -6.76 1.49
C THR A 42 15.01 -7.22 0.08
N HIS A 43 16.28 -7.50 -0.20
CA HIS A 43 16.76 -7.92 -1.51
C HIS A 43 17.70 -9.14 -1.41
N TYR A 44 17.64 -10.04 -2.41
CA TYR A 44 18.42 -11.28 -2.53
C TYR A 44 17.94 -12.48 -1.70
N ASP A 45 18.60 -13.63 -1.85
CA ASP A 45 18.25 -14.91 -1.22
C ASP A 45 18.13 -14.81 0.31
N ASP A 46 18.97 -13.99 0.94
CA ASP A 46 18.91 -13.72 2.38
C ASP A 46 17.61 -13.02 2.80
N ALA A 47 17.04 -12.15 1.95
CA ALA A 47 15.77 -11.49 2.21
C ALA A 47 14.59 -12.46 2.14
N ALA A 48 14.61 -13.42 1.20
CA ALA A 48 13.61 -14.49 1.15
C ALA A 48 13.67 -15.36 2.41
N VAL A 49 14.88 -15.63 2.91
CA VAL A 49 15.10 -16.34 4.17
C VAL A 49 14.60 -15.51 5.36
N PHE A 50 14.87 -14.20 5.39
CA PHE A 50 14.39 -13.30 6.44
C PHE A 50 12.86 -13.25 6.48
N GLU A 51 12.23 -13.02 5.33
CA GLU A 51 10.77 -12.95 5.20
C GLU A 51 10.11 -14.27 5.63
N SER A 52 10.62 -15.39 5.14
CA SER A 52 10.10 -16.72 5.50
C SER A 52 10.24 -16.99 7.00
N LYS A 53 11.38 -16.63 7.61
CA LYS A 53 11.57 -16.73 9.08
C LYS A 53 10.59 -15.85 9.83
N LEU A 54 10.36 -14.61 9.38
CA LEU A 54 9.46 -13.67 10.05
C LEU A 54 8.00 -14.09 9.91
N ARG A 55 7.58 -14.61 8.75
CA ARG A 55 6.27 -15.24 8.54
C ARG A 55 6.05 -16.43 9.47
N LEU A 56 7.01 -17.36 9.53
CA LEU A 56 6.92 -18.52 10.42
C LEU A 56 6.82 -18.11 11.90
N LEU A 57 7.55 -17.07 12.30
CA LEU A 57 7.42 -16.49 13.64
C LEU A 57 6.03 -15.90 13.88
N SER A 58 5.44 -15.24 12.88
CA SER A 58 4.07 -14.70 12.96
C SER A 58 3.03 -15.82 13.13
N GLU A 59 3.14 -16.90 12.35
CA GLU A 59 2.23 -18.04 12.43
C GLU A 59 2.34 -18.77 13.78
N THR A 60 3.57 -19.01 14.25
CA THR A 60 3.79 -19.63 15.56
C THR A 60 3.40 -18.69 16.72
N ALA A 61 3.50 -17.38 16.54
CA ALA A 61 2.97 -16.40 17.47
C ALA A 61 1.44 -16.42 17.54
N ALA A 62 0.75 -16.66 16.43
CA ALA A 62 -0.71 -16.83 16.43
C ALA A 62 -1.14 -18.07 17.25
N LEU A 63 -0.41 -19.19 17.13
CA LEU A 63 -0.67 -20.39 17.93
C LEU A 63 -0.52 -20.14 19.44
N ASP A 64 0.40 -19.27 19.84
CA ASP A 64 0.58 -18.85 21.23
C ASP A 64 -0.63 -18.11 21.82
N LEU A 65 -1.55 -17.61 20.98
CA LEU A 65 -2.73 -16.82 21.38
C LEU A 65 -3.98 -17.68 21.60
N LEU A 66 -4.09 -18.83 20.94
CA LEU A 66 -5.26 -19.73 21.04
C LEU A 66 -5.67 -20.11 22.48
N PRO A 67 -4.74 -20.39 23.43
CA PRO A 67 -5.13 -20.78 24.78
C PRO A 67 -5.49 -19.58 25.69
N LEU A 68 -5.38 -18.34 25.20
CA LEU A 68 -5.59 -17.14 26.01
C LEU A 68 -7.08 -16.87 26.24
N ARG A 69 -7.40 -16.35 27.43
CA ARG A 69 -8.76 -15.89 27.76
C ARG A 69 -9.03 -14.52 27.13
N HIS A 70 -10.30 -14.16 27.03
CA HIS A 70 -10.76 -12.88 26.48
C HIS A 70 -10.01 -11.65 27.01
N SER A 71 -9.90 -11.50 28.34
CA SER A 71 -9.19 -10.35 28.94
C SER A 71 -7.71 -10.30 28.59
N GLN A 72 -7.07 -11.46 28.40
CA GLN A 72 -5.67 -11.55 27.98
C GLN A 72 -5.53 -11.21 26.50
N LEU A 73 -6.46 -11.65 25.66
CA LEU A 73 -6.52 -11.29 24.23
C LEU A 73 -6.75 -9.79 24.02
N GLN A 74 -7.60 -9.16 24.84
CA GLN A 74 -7.78 -7.71 24.83
C GLN A 74 -6.49 -6.96 25.18
N LEU A 75 -5.80 -7.38 26.24
CA LEU A 75 -4.51 -6.80 26.60
C LEU A 75 -3.47 -6.97 25.48
N VAL A 76 -3.43 -8.14 24.85
CA VAL A 76 -2.55 -8.38 23.69
C VAL A 76 -2.94 -7.44 22.53
N LEU A 77 -4.22 -7.29 22.22
CA LEU A 77 -4.71 -6.41 21.17
C LEU A 77 -4.30 -4.95 21.42
N GLU A 78 -4.43 -4.46 22.66
CA GLU A 78 -3.97 -3.13 23.06
C GLU A 78 -2.47 -2.95 22.81
N GLN A 79 -1.65 -3.91 23.26
CA GLN A 79 -0.20 -3.87 23.05
C GLN A 79 0.20 -3.89 21.57
N LEU A 80 -0.46 -4.73 20.76
CA LEU A 80 -0.21 -4.77 19.32
C LEU A 80 -0.64 -3.47 18.62
N THR A 81 -1.73 -2.84 19.08
CA THR A 81 -2.19 -1.55 18.56
C THR A 81 -1.20 -0.42 18.89
N GLU A 82 -0.55 -0.46 20.05
CA GLU A 82 0.54 0.48 20.36
C GLU A 82 1.75 0.28 19.46
N ILE A 83 2.07 -0.96 19.08
CA ILE A 83 3.13 -1.24 18.10
C ILE A 83 2.72 -0.68 16.72
N GLU A 84 1.47 -0.90 16.29
CA GLU A 84 0.94 -0.37 15.02
C GLU A 84 1.06 1.17 14.95
N LYS A 85 0.80 1.88 16.04
CA LYS A 85 0.99 3.33 16.12
C LYS A 85 2.44 3.76 15.85
N ARG A 86 3.44 2.95 16.23
CA ARG A 86 4.86 3.23 15.95
C ARG A 86 5.15 3.14 14.45
N PHE A 87 4.60 2.14 13.75
CA PHE A 87 4.68 2.02 12.30
C PHE A 87 4.03 3.22 11.59
N LYS A 88 2.83 3.63 12.02
CA LYS A 88 2.18 4.85 11.50
C LYS A 88 3.02 6.10 11.74
N SER A 89 3.62 6.24 12.93
CA SER A 89 4.50 7.37 13.24
C SER A 89 5.76 7.38 12.39
N PHE A 90 6.33 6.20 12.10
CA PHE A 90 7.44 6.05 11.16
C PHE A 90 7.05 6.60 9.79
N TRP A 91 5.92 6.18 9.21
CA TRP A 91 5.52 6.61 7.86
C TRP A 91 5.30 8.11 7.74
N VAL A 92 4.64 8.74 8.73
CA VAL A 92 4.48 10.20 8.77
C VAL A 92 5.84 10.90 8.70
N ARG A 93 6.82 10.40 9.46
CA ARG A 93 8.17 10.99 9.46
C ARG A 93 8.94 10.68 8.20
N PHE A 94 8.85 9.45 7.71
CA PHE A 94 9.48 9.00 6.48
C PHE A 94 9.08 9.94 5.34
N HIS A 95 7.78 10.09 5.08
CA HIS A 95 7.25 10.95 4.02
C HIS A 95 7.56 12.44 4.21
N ASN A 96 7.62 12.93 5.45
CA ASN A 96 7.96 14.34 5.72
C ASN A 96 9.46 14.66 5.58
N HIS A 97 10.33 13.65 5.58
CA HIS A 97 11.79 13.84 5.53
C HIS A 97 12.44 13.21 4.30
N VAL A 98 11.68 12.58 3.39
CA VAL A 98 12.23 12.11 2.11
C VAL A 98 12.78 13.34 1.36
N PRO A 99 14.07 13.33 0.97
CA PRO A 99 14.67 14.42 0.22
C PRO A 99 14.03 14.55 -1.17
N GLY A 100 14.12 15.75 -1.75
CA GLY A 100 13.68 15.96 -3.14
C GLY A 100 14.51 15.14 -4.12
N TYR A 101 14.01 14.97 -5.35
CA TYR A 101 14.72 14.22 -6.39
C TYR A 101 16.14 14.76 -6.61
N GLY A 102 17.14 13.88 -6.50
CA GLY A 102 18.56 14.21 -6.66
C GLY A 102 19.20 14.94 -5.46
N GLN A 103 18.52 15.02 -4.32
CA GLN A 103 19.10 15.52 -3.07
C GLN A 103 19.60 14.38 -2.19
N ASP A 104 20.76 14.60 -1.56
CA ASP A 104 21.33 13.66 -0.60
C ASP A 104 20.50 13.60 0.70
N TYR A 105 20.44 12.41 1.31
CA TYR A 105 19.86 12.26 2.64
C TYR A 105 20.77 12.92 3.69
N PRO A 106 20.19 13.64 4.66
CA PRO A 106 20.99 14.24 5.72
C PRO A 106 21.66 13.16 6.60
N PRO A 107 22.87 13.38 7.14
CA PRO A 107 23.54 12.41 8.02
C PRO A 107 22.70 11.99 9.24
N ALA A 108 21.88 12.90 9.75
CA ALA A 108 20.95 12.66 10.86
C ALA A 108 19.59 12.07 10.43
N TYR A 109 19.43 11.61 9.18
CA TYR A 109 18.15 11.18 8.64
C TYR A 109 17.44 10.12 9.50
N LEU A 110 18.13 9.07 9.94
CA LEU A 110 17.55 8.03 10.79
C LEU A 110 17.06 8.56 12.16
N TYR A 111 17.69 9.62 12.66
CA TYR A 111 17.25 10.31 13.88
C TYR A 111 16.05 11.23 13.62
N ASN A 112 15.96 11.86 12.46
CA ASN A 112 14.79 12.64 12.03
C ASN A 112 13.54 11.74 11.89
N LEU A 113 13.75 10.52 11.40
CA LEU A 113 12.73 9.46 11.40
C LEU A 113 12.35 8.98 12.81
N ARG A 114 13.12 9.36 13.83
CA ARG A 114 13.05 8.83 15.20
C ARG A 114 13.13 7.30 15.24
N LEU A 115 13.88 6.71 14.32
CA LEU A 115 14.04 5.26 14.21
C LEU A 115 14.42 4.59 15.56
N PRO A 116 15.41 5.08 16.34
CA PRO A 116 15.76 4.47 17.63
C PRO A 116 14.71 4.68 18.75
N PHE A 117 13.76 5.59 18.56
CA PHE A 117 12.66 5.80 19.50
C PHE A 117 11.44 4.92 19.16
N LEU A 118 11.25 4.65 17.88
CA LEU A 118 10.13 3.83 17.39
C LEU A 118 10.46 2.33 17.41
N PHE A 119 11.72 1.97 17.22
CA PHE A 119 12.16 0.60 17.05
C PHE A 119 13.47 0.31 17.78
N VAL A 120 13.74 -0.97 18.01
CA VAL A 120 15.05 -1.44 18.46
C VAL A 120 15.99 -1.37 17.27
N THR A 121 17.08 -0.61 17.39
CA THR A 121 18.07 -0.46 16.33
C THR A 121 19.41 -1.00 16.81
N HIS A 122 19.99 -1.92 16.05
CA HIS A 122 21.34 -2.41 16.29
C HIS A 122 22.31 -1.73 15.32
N ASN A 123 23.50 -1.41 15.82
CA ASN A 123 24.59 -0.75 15.09
C ASN A 123 24.27 0.65 14.52
N LEU A 124 23.18 1.29 14.96
CA LEU A 124 22.95 2.70 14.66
C LEU A 124 24.07 3.54 15.27
N GLN A 125 24.83 4.22 14.43
CA GLN A 125 25.90 5.12 14.85
C GLN A 125 25.33 6.49 15.25
N PRO A 126 26.02 7.24 16.12
CA PRO A 126 25.66 8.61 16.47
C PRO A 126 25.43 9.50 15.24
N ALA A 127 24.56 10.50 15.36
CA ALA A 127 24.19 11.40 14.24
C ALA A 127 25.37 12.14 13.58
N HIS A 128 26.52 12.20 14.25
CA HIS A 128 27.76 12.87 13.81
C HIS A 128 28.85 11.88 13.35
N ALA A 129 28.53 10.60 13.18
CA ALA A 129 29.52 9.56 12.84
C ALA A 129 29.86 9.48 11.34
N ASP A 130 29.50 10.50 10.55
CA ASP A 130 29.74 10.57 9.10
C ASP A 130 29.31 9.32 8.30
N ILE A 131 28.28 8.61 8.76
CA ILE A 131 27.70 7.47 8.05
C ILE A 131 26.68 7.96 7.03
N ALA A 132 26.88 7.61 5.77
CA ALA A 132 25.98 7.98 4.69
C ALA A 132 24.67 7.19 4.73
N VAL A 133 23.57 7.88 4.44
CA VAL A 133 22.27 7.28 4.13
C VAL A 133 22.09 7.40 2.62
N CYS A 134 22.10 6.29 1.91
CA CYS A 134 21.90 6.28 0.47
C CYS A 134 20.42 6.02 0.15
N GLU A 135 19.99 6.41 -1.05
CA GLU A 135 18.63 6.18 -1.55
C GLU A 135 18.25 4.70 -1.46
N GLU A 136 19.15 3.79 -1.84
CA GLU A 136 18.84 2.35 -1.79
C GLU A 136 18.61 1.86 -0.36
N PHE A 137 19.30 2.44 0.62
CA PHE A 137 19.05 2.09 2.03
C PHE A 137 17.70 2.64 2.52
N ALA A 138 17.28 3.83 2.06
CA ALA A 138 15.97 4.37 2.40
C ALA A 138 14.84 3.53 1.78
N ASP A 139 15.03 3.07 0.55
CA ASP A 139 14.12 2.13 -0.13
C ASP A 139 14.05 0.80 0.64
N ASP A 140 15.20 0.19 0.95
CA ASP A 140 15.29 -1.02 1.76
C ASP A 140 14.59 -0.84 3.12
N LEU A 141 14.85 0.26 3.82
CA LEU A 141 14.21 0.54 5.10
C LEU A 141 12.68 0.60 4.94
N SER A 142 12.19 1.24 3.88
CA SER A 142 10.75 1.34 3.60
C SER A 142 10.12 -0.03 3.34
N GLU A 143 10.72 -0.87 2.48
CA GLU A 143 10.21 -2.20 2.16
C GLU A 143 10.25 -3.12 3.38
N SER A 144 11.33 -3.02 4.16
CA SER A 144 11.53 -3.76 5.41
C SER A 144 10.46 -3.41 6.46
N VAL A 145 10.05 -2.14 6.53
CA VAL A 145 8.95 -1.66 7.39
C VAL A 145 7.58 -2.14 6.88
N LYS A 146 7.31 -2.07 5.56
CA LYS A 146 6.06 -2.55 4.96
C LYS A 146 5.82 -4.03 5.23
N LEU A 147 6.85 -4.86 5.06
CA LEU A 147 6.77 -6.29 5.35
C LEU A 147 6.37 -6.52 6.81
N ARG A 148 7.05 -5.87 7.76
CA ARG A 148 6.73 -5.97 9.19
C ARG A 148 5.31 -5.51 9.50
N GLU A 149 4.90 -4.37 8.96
CA GLU A 149 3.55 -3.82 9.14
C GLU A 149 2.48 -4.80 8.65
N SER A 150 2.68 -5.42 7.49
CA SER A 150 1.74 -6.42 6.96
C SER A 150 1.59 -7.64 7.87
N LEU A 151 2.69 -8.14 8.45
CA LEU A 151 2.67 -9.29 9.36
C LEU A 151 2.03 -8.92 10.70
N LEU A 152 2.26 -7.70 11.20
CA LEU A 152 1.57 -7.18 12.38
C LEU A 152 0.06 -7.05 12.12
N ALA A 153 -0.34 -6.54 10.96
CA ALA A 153 -1.75 -6.42 10.58
C ALA A 153 -2.44 -7.79 10.54
N ASN A 154 -1.78 -8.81 9.98
CA ASN A 154 -2.29 -10.19 9.99
C ASN A 154 -2.47 -10.74 11.41
N LEU A 155 -1.49 -10.49 12.30
CA LEU A 155 -1.61 -10.92 13.70
C LEU A 155 -2.74 -10.17 14.43
N LEU A 156 -2.91 -8.87 14.19
CA LEU A 156 -4.00 -8.06 14.73
C LEU A 156 -5.37 -8.59 14.28
N LEU A 157 -5.51 -8.92 12.99
CA LEU A 157 -6.73 -9.55 12.46
C LEU A 157 -7.00 -10.89 13.13
N HIS A 158 -5.97 -11.71 13.33
CA HIS A 158 -6.10 -12.99 14.01
C HIS A 158 -6.58 -12.81 15.46
N VAL A 159 -5.97 -11.89 16.23
CA VAL A 159 -6.39 -11.60 17.61
C VAL A 159 -7.85 -11.13 17.65
N ARG A 160 -8.25 -10.24 16.73
CA ARG A 160 -9.64 -9.77 16.63
C ARG A 160 -10.62 -10.90 16.32
N SER A 161 -10.22 -11.87 15.49
CA SER A 161 -11.07 -13.04 15.19
C SER A 161 -11.26 -14.00 16.37
N LEU A 162 -10.35 -13.97 17.35
CA LEU A 162 -10.44 -14.75 18.59
C LEU A 162 -11.26 -14.05 19.68
N LEU A 163 -11.55 -12.76 19.53
CA LEU A 163 -12.45 -12.03 20.40
C LEU A 163 -13.89 -12.25 19.92
N PRO A 164 -14.86 -12.40 20.84
CA PRO A 164 -16.26 -12.46 20.46
C PRO A 164 -16.62 -11.18 19.69
N ALA A 165 -17.36 -11.33 18.59
CA ALA A 165 -18.08 -10.20 18.03
C ALA A 165 -18.94 -9.64 19.17
N ASN A 166 -18.88 -8.35 19.44
CA ASN A 166 -19.79 -7.75 20.41
C ASN A 166 -21.22 -8.06 19.96
N GLU A 167 -21.86 -9.04 20.59
CA GLU A 167 -23.31 -9.20 20.54
C GLU A 167 -23.90 -7.98 21.24
N GLU A 168 -24.88 -7.39 20.56
CA GLU A 168 -25.45 -6.07 20.81
C GLU A 168 -25.87 -5.84 22.27
N GLN A 169 -25.44 -4.72 22.84
CA GLN A 169 -26.23 -4.02 23.86
C GLN A 169 -26.61 -2.65 23.30
N VAL A 170 -27.84 -2.56 22.81
CA VAL A 170 -28.55 -1.30 22.59
C VAL A 170 -28.87 -0.70 23.96
N PRO A 171 -28.50 0.57 24.19
CA PRO A 171 -29.52 1.51 24.61
C PRO A 171 -29.54 2.76 23.71
N VAL A 172 -30.75 3.13 23.34
CA VAL A 172 -31.16 4.33 22.61
C VAL A 172 -30.71 5.59 23.35
N VAL A 173 -29.85 6.41 22.75
CA VAL A 173 -29.84 7.89 22.88
C VAL A 173 -29.23 8.48 21.59
N ASP A 174 -29.83 9.57 21.09
CA ASP A 174 -29.57 10.26 19.83
C ASP A 174 -28.10 10.58 19.46
N ALA A 175 -27.83 10.46 18.14
CA ALA A 175 -26.68 10.89 17.31
C ALA A 175 -25.43 9.96 17.20
N PRO A 176 -24.65 10.02 16.10
CA PRO A 176 -24.97 10.16 14.66
C PRO A 176 -24.85 8.80 13.92
N VAL A 177 -25.33 8.75 12.68
CA VAL A 177 -25.39 7.57 11.78
C VAL A 177 -24.18 6.63 11.89
N PRO A 178 -24.37 5.31 12.10
CA PRO A 178 -23.26 4.36 12.20
C PRO A 178 -22.56 4.19 10.85
N ALA A 179 -21.23 4.27 10.86
CA ALA A 179 -20.41 3.95 9.69
C ALA A 179 -20.64 2.48 9.30
N LYS A 180 -21.21 2.27 8.11
CA LYS A 180 -21.30 0.93 7.50
C LYS A 180 -19.91 0.28 7.50
N PRO A 181 -19.80 -1.03 7.79
CA PRO A 181 -18.53 -1.74 7.72
C PRO A 181 -17.92 -1.55 6.32
N VAL A 182 -16.68 -1.05 6.29
CA VAL A 182 -15.90 -0.89 5.06
C VAL A 182 -15.77 -2.28 4.44
N ALA A 183 -16.36 -2.49 3.26
CA ALA A 183 -16.14 -3.71 2.51
C ALA A 183 -14.63 -3.79 2.16
N ALA A 184 -14.04 -4.97 2.01
CA ALA A 184 -12.63 -5.04 1.62
C ALA A 184 -12.39 -4.73 0.12
N TYR A 185 -13.38 -4.12 -0.57
CA TYR A 185 -13.40 -3.94 -2.02
C TYR A 185 -14.23 -2.70 -2.44
N PRO A 186 -13.89 -2.05 -3.57
CA PRO A 186 -14.54 -0.82 -3.99
C PRO A 186 -16.03 -1.02 -4.29
N ARG A 187 -16.84 -0.05 -3.86
CA ARG A 187 -18.27 0.07 -4.19
C ARG A 187 -18.55 1.40 -4.85
N PHE A 188 -19.25 1.37 -5.96
CA PHE A 188 -19.64 2.57 -6.69
C PHE A 188 -20.95 3.11 -6.14
N VAL A 189 -21.08 4.43 -6.08
CA VAL A 189 -22.38 5.07 -5.81
C VAL A 189 -23.34 4.73 -6.97
N ASP A 190 -24.64 4.61 -6.67
CA ASP A 190 -25.67 4.20 -7.62
C ASP A 190 -25.54 4.93 -8.97
N GLY A 191 -25.51 4.17 -10.08
CA GLY A 191 -25.38 4.68 -11.45
C GLY A 191 -23.95 5.02 -11.90
N VAL A 192 -22.96 5.09 -10.99
CA VAL A 192 -21.57 5.40 -11.34
C VAL A 192 -20.89 4.21 -12.03
N ALA A 193 -21.16 2.98 -11.61
CA ALA A 193 -20.57 1.78 -12.19
C ALA A 193 -20.95 1.61 -13.68
N GLU A 194 -22.22 1.80 -14.00
CA GLU A 194 -22.77 1.75 -15.36
C GLU A 194 -22.19 2.88 -16.20
N ARG A 195 -22.09 4.09 -15.62
CA ARG A 195 -21.48 5.24 -16.31
C ARG A 195 -20.00 5.00 -16.61
N LEU A 196 -19.26 4.43 -15.65
CA LEU A 196 -17.86 4.07 -15.83
C LEU A 196 -17.73 2.98 -16.90
N PHE A 197 -18.59 1.95 -16.88
CA PHE A 197 -18.63 0.91 -17.91
C PHE A 197 -18.82 1.50 -19.31
N GLU A 198 -19.79 2.42 -19.50
CA GLU A 198 -20.04 3.06 -20.79
C GLU A 198 -18.83 3.83 -21.33
N ILE A 199 -18.02 4.43 -20.44
CA ILE A 199 -16.78 5.14 -20.81
C ILE A 199 -15.65 4.15 -21.13
N LEU A 200 -15.53 3.07 -20.35
CA LEU A 200 -14.41 2.14 -20.43
C LEU A 200 -14.60 1.03 -21.47
N LYS A 201 -15.83 0.62 -21.79
CA LYS A 201 -16.10 -0.58 -22.61
C LYS A 201 -15.36 -0.59 -23.95
N GLY A 202 -15.17 0.58 -24.57
CA GLY A 202 -14.43 0.71 -25.83
C GLY A 202 -12.92 0.41 -25.74
N TYR A 203 -12.38 0.27 -24.52
CA TYR A 203 -10.99 -0.13 -24.26
C TYR A 203 -10.84 -1.61 -23.95
N PHE A 204 -11.91 -2.40 -24.00
CA PHE A 204 -11.90 -3.84 -23.71
C PHE A 204 -12.46 -4.63 -24.89
N SER A 205 -12.01 -5.88 -25.06
CA SER A 205 -12.59 -6.80 -26.03
C SER A 205 -14.06 -7.09 -25.68
N LEU A 206 -14.85 -7.61 -26.63
CA LEU A 206 -16.23 -7.99 -26.35
C LEU A 206 -16.35 -9.07 -25.26
N GLU A 207 -15.33 -9.92 -25.13
CA GLU A 207 -15.25 -10.96 -24.08
C GLU A 207 -14.98 -10.33 -22.70
N ASP A 208 -14.01 -9.42 -22.61
CA ASP A 208 -13.71 -8.72 -21.36
C ASP A 208 -14.85 -7.78 -20.93
N GLN A 209 -15.58 -7.18 -21.89
CA GLN A 209 -16.76 -6.36 -21.62
C GLN A 209 -17.86 -7.13 -20.88
N GLN A 210 -18.06 -8.42 -21.19
CA GLN A 210 -19.06 -9.27 -20.53
C GLN A 210 -18.75 -9.47 -19.04
N GLN A 211 -17.46 -9.47 -18.67
CA GLN A 211 -17.00 -9.62 -17.30
C GLN A 211 -16.82 -8.28 -16.57
N LEU A 212 -16.61 -7.18 -17.32
CA LEU A 212 -16.36 -5.86 -16.75
C LEU A 212 -17.56 -5.31 -15.97
N LEU A 213 -18.76 -5.35 -16.54
CA LEU A 213 -19.94 -4.77 -15.88
C LEU A 213 -20.32 -5.52 -14.58
N PRO A 214 -20.37 -6.87 -14.54
CA PRO A 214 -20.58 -7.61 -13.29
C PRO A 214 -19.49 -7.36 -12.24
N LEU A 215 -18.22 -7.23 -12.67
CA LEU A 215 -17.13 -6.88 -11.76
C LEU A 215 -17.35 -5.50 -11.12
N LEU A 216 -17.79 -4.50 -11.89
CA LEU A 216 -18.02 -3.15 -11.38
C LEU A 216 -19.26 -3.07 -10.46
N LEU A 217 -20.32 -3.82 -10.76
CA LEU A 217 -21.57 -3.78 -9.98
C LEU A 217 -21.52 -4.63 -8.71
N GLU A 218 -21.03 -5.87 -8.83
CA GLU A 218 -21.20 -6.90 -7.80
C GLU A 218 -19.86 -7.41 -7.25
N ASN A 219 -18.73 -6.90 -7.76
CA ASN A 219 -17.40 -7.42 -7.46
C ASN A 219 -17.26 -8.93 -7.78
N THR A 220 -17.94 -9.36 -8.85
CA THR A 220 -17.89 -10.76 -9.29
C THR A 220 -16.49 -11.10 -9.81
N GLY A 221 -15.97 -12.25 -9.39
CA GLY A 221 -14.64 -12.70 -9.80
C GLY A 221 -14.50 -12.86 -11.31
N VAL A 222 -13.37 -12.42 -11.85
CA VAL A 222 -12.99 -12.60 -13.27
C VAL A 222 -12.14 -13.85 -13.44
N THR A 223 -12.26 -14.52 -14.58
CA THR A 223 -11.48 -15.73 -14.89
C THR A 223 -10.01 -15.43 -15.14
N SER A 224 -9.71 -14.24 -15.65
CA SER A 224 -8.38 -13.69 -15.81
C SER A 224 -8.44 -12.16 -15.76
N PRO A 225 -7.31 -11.45 -15.49
CA PRO A 225 -7.32 -9.99 -15.45
C PRO A 225 -7.78 -9.39 -16.78
N LEU A 226 -8.77 -8.49 -16.72
CA LEU A 226 -9.36 -7.84 -17.89
C LEU A 226 -8.32 -6.96 -18.58
N LEU A 227 -8.18 -7.09 -19.90
CA LEU A 227 -7.11 -6.45 -20.63
C LEU A 227 -7.52 -5.07 -21.14
N PHE A 228 -7.01 -4.02 -20.51
CA PHE A 228 -7.24 -2.64 -20.91
C PHE A 228 -6.36 -2.24 -22.10
N HIS A 229 -6.98 -1.92 -23.24
CA HIS A 229 -6.34 -1.46 -24.47
C HIS A 229 -6.03 0.06 -24.47
N GLY A 230 -5.65 0.59 -23.31
CA GLY A 230 -5.14 1.95 -23.14
C GLY A 230 -3.89 1.96 -22.26
N ASN A 231 -3.37 3.15 -21.96
CA ASN A 231 -2.22 3.23 -21.05
C ASN A 231 -2.68 2.95 -19.61
N GLY A 232 -1.93 2.11 -18.88
CA GLY A 232 -2.28 1.72 -17.51
C GLY A 232 -2.48 2.91 -16.55
N ASN A 233 -1.78 4.02 -16.76
CA ASN A 233 -1.98 5.24 -15.97
C ASN A 233 -3.37 5.88 -16.15
N GLN A 234 -4.00 5.69 -17.32
CA GLN A 234 -5.34 6.22 -17.60
C GLN A 234 -6.40 5.48 -16.81
N LEU A 235 -6.26 4.15 -16.72
CA LEU A 235 -7.16 3.32 -15.93
C LEU A 235 -7.01 3.64 -14.44
N ALA A 236 -5.77 3.72 -13.94
CA ALA A 236 -5.50 4.06 -12.55
C ALA A 236 -6.05 5.46 -12.18
N ASP A 237 -5.87 6.44 -13.07
CA ASP A 237 -6.36 7.80 -12.89
C ASP A 237 -7.89 7.87 -12.86
N ALA A 238 -8.59 7.10 -13.70
CA ALA A 238 -10.04 7.00 -13.64
C ALA A 238 -10.55 6.54 -12.26
N PHE A 239 -9.97 5.48 -11.70
CA PHE A 239 -10.32 5.01 -10.36
C PHE A 239 -9.93 6.01 -9.27
N LYS A 240 -8.77 6.68 -9.41
CA LYS A 240 -8.34 7.74 -8.49
C LYS A 240 -9.36 8.88 -8.43
N GLN A 241 -9.78 9.42 -9.58
CA GLN A 241 -10.74 10.53 -9.63
C GLN A 241 -12.07 10.17 -8.98
N LEU A 242 -12.55 8.93 -9.17
CA LEU A 242 -13.78 8.45 -8.52
C LEU A 242 -13.62 8.30 -7.01
N TYR A 243 -12.48 7.78 -6.55
CA TYR A 243 -12.18 7.65 -5.13
C TYR A 243 -12.08 9.03 -4.45
N GLU A 244 -11.32 9.96 -5.03
CA GLU A 244 -11.12 11.31 -4.47
C GLU A 244 -12.40 12.15 -4.45
N SER A 245 -13.36 11.84 -5.34
CA SER A 245 -14.67 12.49 -5.40
C SER A 245 -15.75 11.78 -4.58
N ASN A 246 -15.41 10.74 -3.82
CA ASN A 246 -16.34 9.90 -3.07
C ASN A 246 -17.44 9.23 -3.92
N LEU A 247 -17.18 9.03 -5.22
CA LEU A 247 -18.07 8.27 -6.13
C LEU A 247 -17.74 6.77 -6.14
N LEU A 248 -16.54 6.42 -5.66
CA LEU A 248 -16.12 5.07 -5.31
C LEU A 248 -15.77 5.09 -3.83
N VAL A 249 -16.45 4.25 -3.05
CA VAL A 249 -16.39 4.20 -1.59
C VAL A 249 -16.20 2.78 -1.10
N GLY A 250 -16.08 2.61 0.21
CA GLY A 250 -16.12 1.30 0.83
C GLY A 250 -14.85 0.49 0.68
N CYS A 251 -13.71 1.12 0.37
CA CYS A 251 -12.37 0.55 0.51
C CYS A 251 -11.35 1.67 0.81
N LEU A 252 -10.17 1.32 1.30
CA LEU A 252 -9.02 2.22 1.44
C LEU A 252 -8.22 2.31 0.13
N LYS A 253 -7.39 3.36 -0.05
CA LYS A 253 -6.55 3.52 -1.26
C LYS A 253 -5.70 2.27 -1.57
N GLY A 254 -5.05 1.66 -0.58
CA GLY A 254 -4.27 0.44 -0.78
C GLY A 254 -5.12 -0.78 -1.17
N GLU A 255 -6.36 -0.86 -0.69
CA GLU A 255 -7.30 -1.92 -1.08
C GLU A 255 -7.80 -1.70 -2.51
N LEU A 256 -8.04 -0.45 -2.92
CA LEU A 256 -8.34 -0.09 -4.29
C LEU A 256 -7.17 -0.46 -5.23
N GLU A 257 -5.93 -0.17 -4.84
CA GLU A 257 -4.73 -0.54 -5.60
C GLU A 257 -4.61 -2.06 -5.76
N ALA A 258 -4.78 -2.81 -4.67
CA ALA A 258 -4.75 -4.27 -4.70
C ALA A 258 -5.86 -4.85 -5.56
N TRP A 259 -7.07 -4.27 -5.49
CA TRP A 259 -8.22 -4.67 -6.31
C TRP A 259 -7.95 -4.41 -7.80
N ILE A 260 -7.46 -3.23 -8.17
CA ILE A 260 -7.11 -2.92 -9.56
C ILE A 260 -6.02 -3.88 -10.06
N SER A 261 -4.97 -4.10 -9.27
CA SER A 261 -3.87 -5.02 -9.63
C SER A 261 -4.33 -6.45 -9.85
N ARG A 262 -5.36 -6.90 -9.12
CA ARG A 262 -5.90 -8.26 -9.23
C ARG A 262 -6.77 -8.45 -10.45
N HIS A 263 -7.58 -7.45 -10.80
CA HIS A 263 -8.65 -7.58 -11.78
C HIS A 263 -8.31 -7.01 -13.16
N PHE A 264 -7.26 -6.20 -13.29
CA PHE A 264 -6.91 -5.53 -14.53
C PHE A 264 -5.46 -5.74 -14.94
N ALA A 265 -5.26 -5.83 -16.26
CA ALA A 265 -3.98 -5.71 -16.94
C ALA A 265 -4.09 -4.63 -18.02
N TYR A 266 -2.98 -4.22 -18.62
CA TYR A 266 -2.99 -3.25 -19.71
C TYR A 266 -2.05 -3.63 -20.84
N VAL A 267 -2.33 -3.15 -22.05
CA VAL A 267 -1.48 -3.36 -23.21
C VAL A 267 -0.43 -2.26 -23.30
N TYR A 268 0.84 -2.65 -23.32
CA TYR A 268 1.96 -1.76 -23.62
C TYR A 268 2.83 -2.36 -24.70
N ARG A 269 3.02 -1.63 -25.81
CA ARG A 269 3.81 -2.10 -26.97
C ARG A 269 3.42 -3.52 -27.42
N ARG A 270 2.11 -3.78 -27.52
CA ARG A 270 1.50 -5.08 -27.92
C ARG A 270 1.78 -6.24 -26.95
N GLN A 271 2.26 -5.96 -25.75
CA GLN A 271 2.42 -6.95 -24.69
C GLN A 271 1.47 -6.65 -23.55
N GLN A 272 0.90 -7.69 -22.97
CA GLN A 272 0.16 -7.59 -21.71
C GLN A 272 1.14 -7.28 -20.58
N ARG A 273 0.80 -6.27 -19.78
CA ARG A 273 1.51 -5.92 -18.57
C ARG A 273 0.55 -5.90 -17.39
N THR A 274 1.05 -6.32 -16.24
CA THR A 274 0.32 -6.20 -14.98
C THR A 274 0.37 -4.75 -14.49
N LEU A 275 -0.56 -4.40 -13.60
CA LEU A 275 -0.56 -3.14 -12.88
C LEU A 275 -0.06 -3.42 -11.46
N PRO A 276 1.27 -3.50 -11.23
CA PRO A 276 1.79 -3.88 -9.92
C PRO A 276 1.41 -2.84 -8.85
N PRO A 277 1.22 -3.24 -7.59
CA PRO A 277 0.82 -2.35 -6.51
C PRO A 277 1.68 -1.08 -6.39
N ASN A 278 3.00 -1.18 -6.56
CA ASN A 278 3.91 -0.02 -6.51
C ASN A 278 3.66 1.00 -7.64
N TYR A 279 3.25 0.54 -8.82
CA TYR A 279 2.91 1.41 -9.95
C TYR A 279 1.58 2.13 -9.68
N LEU A 280 0.60 1.42 -9.14
CA LEU A 280 -0.70 1.97 -8.78
C LEU A 280 -0.59 2.94 -7.59
N ALA A 281 0.21 2.64 -6.58
CA ALA A 281 0.50 3.52 -5.46
C ALA A 281 1.10 4.86 -5.93
N ALA A 282 2.02 4.82 -6.91
CA ALA A 282 2.59 6.02 -7.50
C ALA A 282 1.57 6.88 -8.27
N LEU A 283 0.45 6.31 -8.69
CA LEU A 283 -0.59 7.00 -9.48
C LEU A 283 -1.78 7.45 -8.60
N ILE A 284 -2.27 6.56 -7.73
CA ILE A 284 -3.49 6.71 -6.93
C ILE A 284 -3.19 7.35 -5.57
N SER A 285 -2.16 6.86 -4.88
CA SER A 285 -1.78 7.35 -3.54
C SER A 285 -0.82 8.53 -3.58
N SER A 286 0.08 8.56 -4.56
CA SER A 286 1.03 9.65 -4.75
C SER A 286 0.59 10.56 -5.90
N ASN A 287 0.71 11.88 -5.72
CA ASN A 287 0.55 12.84 -6.83
C ASN A 287 1.83 12.93 -7.69
N ALA A 288 2.77 11.99 -7.56
CA ALA A 288 4.07 12.03 -8.22
C ALA A 288 3.98 11.88 -9.74
N LYS A 289 2.91 11.24 -10.27
CA LYS A 289 2.71 11.02 -11.70
C LYS A 289 1.29 11.39 -12.14
N PRO A 290 0.99 12.69 -12.33
CA PRO A 290 -0.32 13.11 -12.82
C PRO A 290 -0.59 12.55 -14.22
N CYS A 291 -1.80 12.05 -14.45
CA CYS A 291 -2.21 11.56 -15.75
C CYS A 291 -2.38 12.73 -16.72
N GLN A 292 -1.51 12.82 -17.72
CA GLN A 292 -1.55 13.87 -18.73
C GLN A 292 -2.68 13.68 -19.75
N SER A 293 -3.30 12.51 -19.78
CA SER A 293 -4.37 12.16 -20.71
C SER A 293 -5.42 11.32 -19.98
N PRO A 294 -6.27 11.95 -19.16
CA PRO A 294 -7.35 11.26 -18.47
C PRO A 294 -8.42 10.76 -19.47
N ILE A 295 -9.11 9.68 -19.13
CA ILE A 295 -10.20 9.09 -19.95
C ILE A 295 -11.58 9.55 -19.50
N LEU A 296 -11.68 9.98 -18.24
CA LEU A 296 -12.86 10.60 -17.66
C LEU A 296 -12.45 11.83 -16.87
N ASP A 297 -13.43 12.67 -16.60
CA ASP A 297 -13.30 13.86 -15.78
C ASP A 297 -14.47 13.88 -14.79
N VAL A 298 -14.16 14.00 -13.50
CA VAL A 298 -15.16 14.11 -12.43
C VAL A 298 -15.35 15.57 -12.06
N ARG A 299 -16.55 16.10 -12.30
CA ARG A 299 -16.86 17.52 -12.08
C ARG A 299 -17.92 17.67 -11.00
N LYS A 300 -17.75 18.70 -10.17
CA LYS A 300 -18.78 19.14 -9.24
C LYS A 300 -19.88 19.88 -10.00
N GLN A 301 -21.12 19.45 -9.83
CA GLN A 301 -22.31 20.06 -10.40
C GLN A 301 -22.77 21.27 -9.55
N THR A 302 -23.71 22.05 -10.11
CA THR A 302 -24.29 23.22 -9.45
C THR A 302 -25.07 22.89 -8.18
N ASP A 303 -25.59 21.67 -8.06
CA ASP A 303 -26.27 21.15 -6.87
C ASP A 303 -25.30 20.62 -5.79
N GLY A 304 -23.99 20.66 -6.05
CA GLY A 304 -22.95 20.21 -5.13
C GLY A 304 -22.58 18.74 -5.25
N THR A 305 -23.28 17.96 -6.08
CA THR A 305 -22.95 16.54 -6.37
C THR A 305 -21.79 16.43 -7.36
N TYR A 306 -21.15 15.26 -7.45
CA TYR A 306 -20.11 15.00 -8.46
C TYR A 306 -20.68 14.10 -9.57
N ALA A 307 -20.28 14.37 -10.82
CA ALA A 307 -20.67 13.56 -11.97
C ALA A 307 -19.50 13.23 -12.89
N VAL A 308 -19.61 12.08 -13.55
CA VAL A 308 -18.57 11.49 -14.39
C VAL A 308 -18.83 11.79 -15.87
N PHE A 309 -17.89 12.45 -16.51
CA PHE A 309 -17.96 12.80 -17.92
C PHE A 309 -16.84 12.10 -18.72
N PRO A 310 -17.14 11.56 -19.91
CA PRO A 310 -16.07 11.11 -20.81
C PRO A 310 -15.26 12.30 -21.29
N VAL A 311 -13.93 12.14 -21.36
CA VAL A 311 -13.07 13.12 -22.04
C VAL A 311 -13.08 12.79 -23.54
N LEU A 312 -13.64 13.68 -24.36
CA LEU A 312 -13.69 13.51 -25.82
C LEU A 312 -12.26 13.46 -26.38
N ARG A 313 -11.92 12.36 -27.06
CA ARG A 313 -10.66 12.18 -27.77
C ARG A 313 -10.93 12.06 -29.26
N THR A 314 -10.09 12.67 -30.08
CA THR A 314 -9.94 12.26 -31.48
C THR A 314 -9.36 10.85 -31.49
N GLN A 315 -10.20 9.86 -31.78
CA GLN A 315 -9.82 8.46 -31.85
C GLN A 315 -8.67 8.27 -32.86
N LYS A 316 -7.42 8.22 -32.39
CA LYS A 316 -6.34 7.61 -33.16
C LYS A 316 -6.42 6.11 -32.90
N ASN A 317 -7.18 5.43 -33.76
CA ASN A 317 -7.10 4.00 -34.10
C ASN A 317 -6.79 3.03 -32.95
N TYR A 318 -7.82 2.64 -32.19
CA TYR A 318 -7.89 1.33 -31.57
C TYR A 318 -8.90 0.50 -32.35
N ILE A 319 -8.56 0.15 -33.59
CA ILE A 319 -9.28 -0.89 -34.32
C ILE A 319 -8.73 -2.20 -33.77
N ILE A 320 -9.51 -2.85 -32.91
CA ILE A 320 -9.30 -4.22 -32.48
C ILE A 320 -9.78 -5.10 -33.64
N PRO A 321 -8.92 -5.94 -34.27
CA PRO A 321 -9.37 -6.90 -35.28
C PRO A 321 -10.26 -7.99 -34.68
#